data_AF-A0A2V6VI53-F1
#
_entry.id   AF-A0A2V6VI53-F1
#
_cell.length_a   1.000
_cell.length_b   1.000
_cell.length_c   1.000
_cell.angle_alpha   90.00
_cell.angle_beta   90.00
_cell.angle_gamma   90.00
#
_symmetry.space_group_name_H-M   'P 1'
#
loop_
_entity.id
_entity.type
_entity.pdbx_description
1 polymer ?
#
loop_
_entity_poly.entity_id
_entity_poly.type
_entity_poly.pdbx_seq_one_letter_code
_entity_poly.pdbx_strand_id
1 'polypeptide(L)'
;MIWRAQDGLRARVGGPWTREKLDYVGRYAAAFMKAMHPKRRAGIWSELVYIDPLAGPGLGIARDRSAEFDGSPLRALNITPAFDRLFFSDLDARNIEALRQRIRPDQHRRVNLRVGDCNAVIRNFMSTLTHKTLGLAFVDPEGFEVKFGVFEALARRRMDVLLLFPSGIGIARNLRAFARQTHSPMDDLWGRTRVA
;
A
#
# COMPACT_ATOMS: atom_id res chain seq x y z
N MET A 1 0.21 12.27 19.05
CA MET A 1 1.00 11.40 19.95
C MET A 1 1.64 10.31 19.13
N ILE A 2 2.96 10.16 19.16
CA ILE A 2 3.69 9.13 18.40
C ILE A 2 3.77 7.87 19.26
N TRP A 3 3.36 6.73 18.72
CA TRP A 3 3.46 5.44 19.40
C TRP A 3 4.73 4.73 18.95
N ARG A 4 5.37 4.02 19.88
CA ARG A 4 6.60 3.26 19.65
C ARG A 4 6.36 1.79 19.98
N ALA A 5 6.87 0.92 19.13
CA ALA A 5 6.88 -0.52 19.36
C ALA A 5 8.00 -0.90 20.34
N GLN A 6 8.09 -2.17 20.70
CA GLN A 6 9.10 -2.75 21.59
C GLN A 6 10.52 -2.52 21.06
N ASP A 7 10.68 -2.44 19.73
CA ASP A 7 11.94 -2.07 19.07
C ASP A 7 12.33 -0.58 19.21
N GLY A 8 11.51 0.22 19.90
CA GLY A 8 11.71 1.66 20.08
C GLY A 8 11.37 2.51 18.86
N LEU A 9 11.04 1.90 17.73
CA LEU A 9 10.71 2.56 16.48
C LEU A 9 9.22 2.90 16.41
N ARG A 10 8.85 3.81 15.50
CA ARG A 10 7.46 4.24 15.33
C ARG A 10 6.56 3.05 14.98
N ALA A 11 5.32 3.09 15.45
CA ALA A 11 4.29 2.15 15.05
C ALA A 11 2.95 2.86 14.87
N ARG A 12 2.12 2.33 13.96
CA ARG A 12 0.79 2.88 13.67
C ARG A 12 -0.22 2.35 14.67
N VAL A 13 -1.01 3.24 15.27
CA VAL A 13 -2.09 2.80 16.16
C VAL A 13 -3.23 2.22 15.31
N GLY A 14 -3.68 1.02 15.63
CA GLY A 14 -4.79 0.36 14.92
C GLY A 14 -5.82 -0.26 15.86
N GLY A 15 -7.08 -0.24 15.42
CA GLY A 15 -8.16 -0.96 16.09
C GLY A 15 -8.31 -2.40 15.56
N PRO A 16 -9.29 -3.16 16.07
CA PRO A 16 -9.60 -4.50 15.56
C PRO A 16 -9.79 -4.53 14.04
N TRP A 17 -10.52 -3.56 13.48
CA TRP A 17 -10.69 -3.40 12.03
C TRP A 17 -9.38 -3.28 11.26
N THR A 18 -8.38 -2.58 11.81
CA THR A 18 -7.06 -2.44 11.16
C THR A 18 -6.37 -3.79 11.04
N ARG A 19 -6.48 -4.64 12.07
CA ARG A 19 -5.88 -5.98 12.05
C ARG A 19 -6.61 -6.90 11.08
N GLU A 20 -7.93 -6.82 11.06
CA GLU A 20 -8.77 -7.62 10.16
C GLU A 20 -8.49 -7.27 8.69
N LYS A 21 -8.46 -5.99 8.31
CA LYS A 21 -8.14 -5.60 6.93
C LYS A 21 -6.75 -6.09 6.50
N LEU A 22 -5.76 -5.99 7.39
CA LEU A 22 -4.39 -6.43 7.11
C LEU A 22 -4.28 -7.96 7.00
N ASP A 23 -5.14 -8.69 7.71
CA ASP A 23 -5.28 -10.13 7.54
C ASP A 23 -5.82 -10.49 6.15
N TYR A 24 -6.87 -9.82 5.67
CA TYR A 24 -7.35 -10.01 4.30
C TYR A 24 -6.31 -9.68 3.24
N VAL A 25 -5.56 -8.58 3.40
CA VAL A 25 -4.45 -8.21 2.50
C VAL A 25 -3.39 -9.30 2.45
N GLY A 26 -2.99 -9.81 3.62
CA GLY A 26 -2.02 -10.91 3.72
C GLY A 26 -2.51 -12.19 3.03
N ARG A 27 -3.77 -12.58 3.26
CA ARG A 27 -4.39 -13.76 2.63
C ARG A 27 -4.47 -13.62 1.10
N TYR A 28 -4.88 -12.45 0.61
CA TYR A 28 -4.92 -12.20 -0.83
C TYR A 28 -3.53 -12.24 -1.44
N ALA A 29 -2.53 -11.59 -0.82
CA ALA A 29 -1.15 -11.60 -1.30
C ALA A 29 -0.57 -13.03 -1.33
N ALA A 30 -0.87 -13.85 -0.33
CA ALA A 30 -0.49 -15.26 -0.30
C ALA A 30 -1.15 -16.04 -1.45
N ALA A 31 -2.44 -15.85 -1.68
CA ALA A 31 -3.17 -16.50 -2.76
C ALA A 31 -2.66 -16.07 -4.14
N PHE A 32 -2.43 -14.77 -4.33
CA PHE A 32 -1.83 -14.19 -5.53
C PHE A 32 -0.49 -14.85 -5.84
N MET A 33 0.43 -14.91 -4.86
CA MET A 33 1.74 -15.51 -5.06
C MET A 33 1.66 -17.01 -5.32
N LYS A 34 0.81 -17.74 -4.59
CA LYS A 34 0.58 -19.17 -4.82
C LYS A 34 0.12 -19.45 -6.25
N ALA A 35 -0.79 -18.64 -6.78
CA ALA A 35 -1.34 -18.82 -8.11
C ALA A 35 -0.39 -18.34 -9.24
N MET A 36 0.34 -17.25 -9.02
CA MET A 36 1.11 -16.59 -10.07
C MET A 36 2.58 -17.01 -10.11
N HIS A 37 3.15 -17.48 -8.99
CA HIS A 37 4.56 -17.90 -8.95
C HIS A 37 4.90 -19.03 -9.95
N PRO A 38 4.07 -20.08 -10.15
CA PRO A 38 4.32 -21.06 -11.20
C PRO A 38 4.37 -20.43 -12.61
N LYS A 39 3.51 -19.44 -12.88
CA LYS A 39 3.47 -18.72 -14.17
C LYS A 39 4.71 -17.85 -14.36
N ARG A 40 5.22 -17.25 -13.28
CA ARG A 40 6.51 -16.55 -13.27
C ARG A 40 7.67 -17.50 -13.54
N ARG A 41 7.68 -18.71 -12.94
CA ARG A 41 8.71 -19.73 -13.23
C ARG A 41 8.66 -20.24 -14.66
N ALA A 42 7.48 -20.33 -15.24
CA ALA A 42 7.28 -20.70 -16.65
C ALA A 42 7.61 -19.57 -17.65
N GLY A 43 8.04 -18.38 -17.18
CA GLY A 43 8.41 -17.26 -18.04
C GLY A 43 7.23 -16.47 -18.63
N ILE A 44 5.99 -16.75 -18.21
CA ILE A 44 4.81 -15.96 -18.59
C ILE A 44 4.94 -14.55 -18.01
N TRP A 45 5.30 -14.47 -16.72
CA TRP A 45 5.65 -13.23 -16.04
C TRP A 45 7.16 -13.17 -15.83
N SER A 46 7.77 -12.02 -16.07
CA SER A 46 9.18 -11.79 -15.74
C SER A 46 9.38 -11.52 -14.26
N GLU A 47 8.41 -10.83 -13.64
CA GLU A 47 8.46 -10.40 -12.24
C GLU A 47 7.05 -10.35 -11.64
N LEU A 48 6.94 -10.72 -10.37
CA LEU A 48 5.78 -10.49 -9.51
C LEU A 48 6.13 -9.42 -8.49
N VAL A 49 5.37 -8.32 -8.46
CA VAL A 49 5.68 -7.15 -7.62
C VAL A 49 4.57 -6.84 -6.62
N TYR A 50 4.95 -6.37 -5.44
CA TYR A 50 4.03 -5.81 -4.46
C TYR A 50 4.25 -4.30 -4.34
N ILE A 51 3.17 -3.52 -4.32
CA ILE A 51 3.22 -2.06 -4.27
C ILE A 51 2.33 -1.58 -3.12
N ASP A 52 2.90 -0.85 -2.17
CA ASP A 52 2.16 -0.18 -1.10
C ASP A 52 2.67 1.27 -0.99
N PRO A 53 1.93 2.22 -1.59
CA PRO A 53 2.38 3.60 -1.64
C PRO A 53 2.12 4.37 -0.32
N LEU A 54 1.56 3.70 0.71
CA LEU A 54 1.12 4.26 1.99
C LEU A 54 1.56 3.35 3.16
N ALA A 55 2.76 2.80 3.08
CA ALA A 55 3.22 1.64 3.83
C ALA A 55 3.32 1.86 5.35
N GLY A 56 3.45 3.10 5.81
CA GLY A 56 3.68 3.41 7.21
C GLY A 56 4.99 2.83 7.74
N PRO A 57 5.12 2.70 9.06
CA PRO A 57 6.37 2.28 9.68
C PRO A 57 6.58 0.75 9.66
N GLY A 58 5.63 -0.03 9.16
CA GLY A 58 5.70 -1.48 9.10
C GLY A 58 5.09 -2.24 10.28
N LEU A 59 5.13 -1.70 11.50
CA LEU A 59 4.40 -2.25 12.65
C LEU A 59 3.22 -1.37 13.05
N GLY A 60 2.19 -2.03 13.59
CA GLY A 60 1.10 -1.40 14.30
C GLY A 60 1.01 -1.84 15.76
N ILE A 61 0.33 -1.03 16.57
CA ILE A 61 0.04 -1.31 17.99
C ILE A 61 -1.46 -1.18 18.21
N ALA A 62 -2.04 -2.13 18.94
CA ALA A 62 -3.43 -2.10 19.34
C ALA A 62 -3.73 -0.84 20.19
N ARG A 63 -4.91 -0.24 20.05
CA ARG A 63 -5.30 0.98 20.80
C ARG A 63 -5.20 0.84 22.32
N ASP A 64 -5.36 -0.37 22.84
CA ASP A 64 -5.24 -0.72 24.26
C ASP A 64 -3.81 -1.11 24.67
N ARG A 65 -2.83 -1.04 23.75
CA ARG A 65 -1.44 -1.49 23.92
C ARG A 65 -1.28 -2.98 24.23
N SER A 66 -2.30 -3.79 24.00
CA SER A 66 -2.26 -5.23 24.29
C SER A 66 -1.33 -6.02 23.37
N ALA A 67 -1.14 -5.56 22.14
CA ALA A 67 -0.39 -6.30 21.13
C ALA A 67 0.19 -5.40 20.04
N GLU A 68 1.32 -5.84 19.49
CA GLU A 68 1.87 -5.38 18.23
C GLU A 68 1.41 -6.29 17.09
N PHE A 69 1.41 -5.76 15.87
CA PHE A 69 1.06 -6.54 14.69
C PHE A 69 1.77 -6.02 13.44
N ASP A 70 2.06 -6.92 12.52
CA ASP A 70 2.62 -6.57 11.22
C ASP A 70 1.62 -5.74 10.40
N GLY A 71 2.12 -4.62 9.87
CA GLY A 71 1.50 -3.86 8.80
C GLY A 71 1.63 -4.55 7.44
N SER A 72 1.04 -3.95 6.42
CA SER A 72 1.07 -4.44 5.03
C SER A 72 2.48 -4.71 4.49
N PRO A 73 3.51 -3.85 4.68
CA PRO A 73 4.82 -4.12 4.10
C PRO A 73 5.50 -5.35 4.72
N LEU A 74 5.43 -5.53 6.05
CA LEU A 74 6.01 -6.69 6.72
C LEU A 74 5.28 -7.99 6.36
N ARG A 75 3.95 -7.94 6.25
CA ARG A 75 3.15 -9.08 5.75
C ARG A 75 3.56 -9.48 4.34
N ALA A 76 3.68 -8.52 3.42
CA ALA A 76 4.10 -8.78 2.05
C ALA A 76 5.53 -9.33 1.96
N LEU A 77 6.45 -8.86 2.82
CA LEU A 77 7.82 -9.36 2.90
C LEU A 77 7.90 -10.81 3.35
N ASN A 78 6.96 -11.26 4.18
CA ASN A 78 6.91 -12.60 4.76
C ASN A 78 6.15 -13.62 3.90
N ILE A 79 5.55 -13.21 2.77
CA ILE A 79 4.87 -14.14 1.85
C ILE A 79 5.88 -15.12 1.21
N THR A 80 5.47 -16.39 1.14
CA THR A 80 6.19 -17.47 0.46
C THR A 80 5.24 -18.18 -0.52
N PRO A 81 5.60 -18.35 -1.81
CA PRO A 81 6.80 -17.84 -2.48
C PRO A 81 6.93 -16.31 -2.46
N ALA A 82 8.15 -15.79 -2.39
CA ALA A 82 8.39 -14.36 -2.23
C ALA A 82 8.13 -13.56 -3.51
N PHE A 83 7.61 -12.34 -3.37
CA PHE A 83 7.60 -11.36 -4.46
C PHE A 83 9.04 -11.06 -4.93
N ASP A 84 9.21 -10.88 -6.24
CA ASP A 84 10.50 -10.55 -6.86
C ASP A 84 10.94 -9.14 -6.45
N ARG A 85 10.00 -8.17 -6.39
CA ARG A 85 10.25 -6.79 -5.94
C ARG A 85 9.09 -6.24 -5.11
N LEU A 86 9.41 -5.36 -4.18
CA LEU A 86 8.44 -4.66 -3.34
C LEU A 86 8.72 -3.15 -3.38
N PHE A 87 7.67 -2.36 -3.50
CA PHE A 87 7.73 -0.91 -3.41
C PHE A 87 6.95 -0.44 -2.20
N PHE A 88 7.60 0.32 -1.33
CA PHE A 88 6.99 0.93 -0.16
C PHE A 88 7.26 2.42 -0.15
N SER A 89 6.20 3.23 -0.01
CA SER A 89 6.35 4.67 0.23
C SER A 89 5.49 5.17 1.35
N ASP A 90 5.89 6.32 1.91
CA ASP A 90 5.14 7.05 2.91
C ASP A 90 5.56 8.53 2.84
N LEU A 91 4.65 9.44 3.15
CA LEU A 91 4.93 10.87 3.16
C LEU A 91 5.91 11.23 4.28
N ASP A 92 5.84 10.55 5.42
CA ASP A 92 6.70 10.81 6.57
C ASP A 92 7.99 10.00 6.51
N ALA A 93 9.13 10.68 6.35
CA ALA A 93 10.45 10.06 6.30
C ALA A 93 10.74 9.16 7.51
N ARG A 94 10.19 9.47 8.68
CA ARG A 94 10.40 8.69 9.91
C ARG A 94 9.69 7.34 9.87
N ASN A 95 8.62 7.21 9.09
CA ASN A 95 7.96 5.92 8.86
C ASN A 95 8.82 5.05 7.95
N ILE A 96 9.33 5.61 6.86
CA ILE A 96 10.23 4.89 5.96
C ILE A 96 11.52 4.46 6.67
N GLU A 97 12.06 5.29 7.55
CA GLU A 97 13.25 4.93 8.32
C GLU A 97 12.95 3.79 9.31
N ALA A 98 11.83 3.85 10.03
CA ALA A 98 11.42 2.74 10.89
C ALA A 98 11.20 1.44 10.09
N LEU A 99 10.55 1.52 8.93
CA LEU A 99 10.35 0.37 8.05
C LEU A 99 11.69 -0.18 7.55
N ARG A 100 12.63 0.68 7.14
CA ARG A 100 13.97 0.28 6.70
C ARG A 100 14.68 -0.58 7.73
N GLN A 101 14.65 -0.18 9.00
CA GLN A 101 15.31 -0.89 10.09
C GLN A 101 14.65 -2.25 10.40
N ARG A 102 13.37 -2.42 10.06
CA ARG A 102 12.62 -3.67 10.25
C ARG A 102 12.78 -4.67 9.11
N ILE A 103 13.28 -4.24 7.95
CA ILE A 103 13.50 -5.13 6.81
C ILE A 103 14.82 -5.89 7.03
N ARG A 104 14.76 -7.22 6.93
CA ARG A 104 15.94 -8.06 7.06
C ARG A 104 16.97 -7.76 5.96
N PRO A 105 18.28 -7.75 6.27
CA PRO A 105 19.33 -7.38 5.30
C PRO A 105 19.30 -8.17 3.99
N ASP A 106 18.96 -9.46 4.03
CA ASP A 106 18.85 -10.33 2.84
C ASP A 106 17.74 -9.89 1.88
N GLN A 107 16.76 -9.13 2.36
CA GLN A 107 15.61 -8.66 1.57
C GLN A 107 15.84 -7.25 1.00
N HIS A 108 16.87 -6.51 1.43
CA HIS A 108 17.08 -5.11 1.01
C HIS A 108 17.15 -4.93 -0.51
N ARG A 109 17.77 -5.88 -1.22
CA ARG A 109 17.94 -5.80 -2.69
C ARG A 109 16.63 -5.82 -3.47
N ARG A 110 15.58 -6.44 -2.92
CA ARG A 110 14.27 -6.51 -3.58
C ARG A 110 13.30 -5.42 -3.13
N VAL A 111 13.65 -4.59 -2.15
CA VAL A 111 12.77 -3.56 -1.60
C VAL A 111 13.19 -2.17 -2.08
N ASN A 112 12.23 -1.43 -2.64
CA ASN A 112 12.37 -0.03 -2.99
C ASN A 112 11.61 0.82 -1.97
N LEU A 113 12.34 1.55 -1.12
CA LEU A 113 11.77 2.48 -0.14
C LEU A 113 11.81 3.89 -0.67
N ARG A 114 10.69 4.62 -0.61
CA ARG A 114 10.61 6.04 -1.00
C ARG A 114 9.89 6.89 0.03
N VAL A 115 10.49 8.04 0.34
CA VAL A 115 9.80 9.11 1.06
C VAL A 115 9.14 10.02 0.02
N GLY A 116 7.87 10.33 0.20
CA GLY A 116 7.17 11.33 -0.62
C GLY A 116 5.69 11.02 -0.85
N ASP A 117 5.03 11.96 -1.52
CA ASP A 117 3.62 11.85 -1.89
C ASP A 117 3.40 10.68 -2.87
N CYS A 118 2.47 9.78 -2.53
CA CYS A 118 2.06 8.64 -3.35
C CYS A 118 1.73 9.03 -4.79
N ASN A 119 1.10 10.19 -5.01
CA ASN A 119 0.71 10.71 -6.31
C ASN A 119 1.92 11.03 -7.21
N ALA A 120 3.08 11.30 -6.60
CA ALA A 120 4.31 11.60 -7.31
C ALA A 120 5.23 10.37 -7.43
N VAL A 121 5.49 9.68 -6.31
CA VAL A 121 6.53 8.64 -6.24
C VAL A 121 6.16 7.37 -7.01
N ILE A 122 4.86 7.07 -7.13
CA ILE A 122 4.42 5.82 -7.78
C ILE A 122 4.78 5.80 -9.26
N ARG A 123 4.70 6.94 -9.96
CA ARG A 123 4.99 7.04 -11.40
C ARG A 123 6.43 6.60 -11.72
N ASN A 124 7.38 7.02 -10.89
CA ASN A 124 8.79 6.69 -11.04
C ASN A 124 9.06 5.21 -10.82
N PHE A 125 8.33 4.55 -9.92
CA PHE A 125 8.45 3.11 -9.75
C PHE A 125 7.83 2.36 -10.92
N MET A 126 6.62 2.74 -11.34
CA MET A 126 5.90 2.11 -12.45
C MET A 126 6.67 2.18 -13.77
N SER A 127 7.45 3.24 -14.01
CA SER A 127 8.29 3.36 -15.20
C SER A 127 9.44 2.35 -15.25
N THR A 128 9.82 1.75 -14.11
CA THR A 128 10.84 0.69 -14.04
C THR A 128 10.29 -0.72 -14.31
N LEU A 129 8.97 -0.87 -14.41
CA LEU A 129 8.32 -2.17 -14.64
C LEU A 129 8.15 -2.42 -16.13
N THR A 130 8.15 -3.69 -16.54
CA THR A 130 7.96 -4.09 -17.94
C THR A 130 6.53 -4.57 -18.19
N HIS A 131 6.15 -4.77 -19.46
CA HIS A 131 4.83 -5.33 -19.81
C HIS A 131 4.63 -6.78 -19.33
N LYS A 132 5.72 -7.51 -19.01
CA LYS A 132 5.68 -8.85 -18.40
C LYS A 132 5.73 -8.84 -16.88
N THR A 133 5.66 -7.67 -16.25
CA THR A 133 5.47 -7.55 -14.81
C THR A 133 3.99 -7.68 -14.47
N LEU A 134 3.66 -8.55 -13.51
CA LEU A 134 2.34 -8.59 -12.86
C LEU A 134 2.48 -8.08 -11.44
N GLY A 135 1.62 -7.14 -11.05
CA GLY A 135 1.67 -6.53 -9.72
C GLY A 135 0.43 -6.76 -8.88
N LEU A 136 0.63 -6.65 -7.56
CA LEU A 136 -0.41 -6.48 -6.56
C LEU A 136 -0.17 -5.14 -5.85
N ALA A 137 -1.11 -4.22 -5.97
CA ALA A 137 -1.08 -2.95 -5.26
C ALA A 137 -2.06 -2.96 -4.09
N PHE A 138 -1.61 -2.53 -2.91
CA PHE A 138 -2.47 -2.23 -1.78
C PHE A 138 -2.52 -0.72 -1.58
N VAL A 139 -3.71 -0.13 -1.68
CA VAL A 139 -3.93 1.31 -1.59
C VAL A 139 -4.87 1.57 -0.42
N ASP A 140 -4.32 2.10 0.69
CA ASP A 140 -5.01 2.25 1.97
C ASP A 140 -4.98 3.71 2.46
N PRO A 141 -5.74 4.62 1.84
CA PRO A 141 -5.80 6.02 2.27
C PRO A 141 -6.50 6.14 3.63
N GLU A 142 -6.02 7.06 4.49
CA GLU A 142 -6.75 7.44 5.71
C GLU A 142 -7.81 8.53 5.43
N GLY A 143 -7.71 9.20 4.28
CA GLY A 143 -8.66 10.20 3.79
C GLY A 143 -8.61 10.33 2.27
N PHE A 144 -8.12 11.48 1.78
CA PHE A 144 -8.09 11.85 0.36
C PHE A 144 -6.67 12.08 -0.15
N GLU A 145 -5.68 11.41 0.44
CA GLU A 145 -4.28 11.53 0.03
C GLU A 145 -4.03 10.93 -1.35
N VAL A 146 -4.84 9.95 -1.76
CA VAL A 146 -4.75 9.29 -3.06
C VAL A 146 -5.63 10.01 -4.07
N LYS A 147 -5.07 10.35 -5.23
CA LYS A 147 -5.82 10.85 -6.39
C LYS A 147 -5.94 9.79 -7.46
N PHE A 148 -6.90 9.97 -8.37
CA PHE A 148 -7.21 9.04 -9.44
C PHE A 148 -6.01 8.70 -10.32
N GLY A 149 -5.10 9.66 -10.51
CA GLY A 149 -3.86 9.47 -11.27
C GLY A 149 -2.93 8.38 -10.72
N VAL A 150 -3.07 7.98 -9.44
CA VAL A 150 -2.39 6.79 -8.89
C VAL A 150 -2.90 5.52 -9.56
N PHE A 151 -4.21 5.38 -9.74
CA PHE A 151 -4.80 4.23 -10.42
C PHE A 151 -4.49 4.23 -11.91
N GLU A 152 -4.48 5.40 -12.56
CA GLU A 152 -4.03 5.53 -13.95
C GLU A 152 -2.58 5.06 -14.11
N ALA A 153 -1.70 5.43 -13.17
CA ALA A 153 -0.30 4.98 -13.19
C ALA A 153 -0.18 3.46 -12.98
N LEU A 154 -0.94 2.90 -12.03
CA LEU A 154 -0.99 1.46 -11.77
C LEU A 154 -1.52 0.67 -12.98
N ALA A 155 -2.55 1.18 -13.65
CA ALA A 155 -3.20 0.55 -14.81
C ALA A 155 -2.30 0.46 -16.06
N ARG A 156 -1.14 1.12 -16.09
CA ARG A 156 -0.15 0.98 -17.18
C ARG A 156 0.51 -0.40 -17.23
N ARG A 157 0.27 -1.23 -16.22
CA ARG A 157 0.76 -2.61 -16.08
C ARG A 157 -0.38 -3.54 -15.70
N ARG A 158 -0.17 -4.85 -15.85
CA ARG A 158 -1.10 -5.85 -15.33
C ARG A 158 -1.03 -5.79 -13.80
N MET A 159 -2.15 -5.48 -13.16
CA MET A 159 -2.18 -5.12 -11.74
C MET A 159 -3.49 -5.56 -11.12
N ASP A 160 -3.41 -6.25 -9.98
CA ASP A 160 -4.52 -6.36 -9.04
C ASP A 160 -4.41 -5.21 -8.04
N VAL A 161 -5.53 -4.51 -7.77
CA VAL A 161 -5.56 -3.38 -6.84
C VAL A 161 -6.52 -3.69 -5.70
N LEU A 162 -5.98 -3.79 -4.50
CA LEU A 162 -6.74 -3.83 -3.25
C LEU A 162 -6.85 -2.41 -2.70
N LEU A 163 -8.01 -1.79 -2.91
CA LEU A 163 -8.30 -0.45 -2.41
C LEU A 163 -9.14 -0.52 -1.15
N LEU A 164 -8.66 0.05 -0.03
CA LEU A 164 -9.54 0.32 1.10
C LEU A 164 -10.37 1.57 0.80
N PHE A 165 -11.66 1.37 0.57
CA PHE A 165 -12.59 2.45 0.30
C PHE A 165 -12.87 3.25 1.60
N PRO A 166 -12.57 4.57 1.66
CA PRO A 166 -12.69 5.36 2.89
C PRO A 166 -14.13 5.81 3.19
N SER A 167 -15.10 4.87 3.21
CA SER A 167 -16.53 5.12 3.36
C SER A 167 -16.89 5.83 4.68
N GLY A 168 -16.46 5.28 5.81
CA GLY A 168 -16.99 5.65 7.13
C GLY A 168 -16.43 6.95 7.72
N ILE A 169 -15.15 7.27 7.49
CA ILE A 169 -14.48 8.43 8.11
C ILE A 169 -14.33 9.57 7.11
N GLY A 170 -13.83 9.29 5.90
CA GLY A 170 -13.58 10.31 4.89
C GLY A 170 -14.84 10.78 4.18
N ILE A 171 -15.59 9.83 3.60
CA ILE A 171 -16.72 10.16 2.72
C ILE A 171 -17.98 10.49 3.53
N ALA A 172 -18.48 9.59 4.38
CA ALA A 172 -19.77 9.79 5.06
C ALA A 172 -19.82 11.07 5.92
N ARG A 173 -18.70 11.43 6.56
CA ARG A 173 -18.62 12.65 7.41
C ARG A 173 -18.61 13.94 6.61
N ASN A 174 -18.09 13.92 5.38
CA ASN A 174 -17.87 15.11 4.57
C ASN A 174 -18.77 15.18 3.33
N LEU A 175 -19.58 14.14 3.07
CA LEU A 175 -20.38 14.01 1.85
C LEU A 175 -21.27 15.23 1.59
N ARG A 176 -21.93 15.75 2.62
CA ARG A 176 -22.79 16.95 2.50
C ARG A 176 -21.99 18.20 2.13
N ALA A 177 -20.76 18.32 2.62
CA ALA A 177 -19.88 19.45 2.28
C ALA A 177 -19.35 19.30 0.86
N PHE A 178 -18.91 18.10 0.47
CA PHE A 178 -18.41 17.82 -0.88
C PHE A 178 -19.48 18.00 -1.95
N ALA A 179 -20.72 17.58 -1.70
CA ALA A 179 -21.84 17.75 -2.63
C ALA A 179 -22.18 19.22 -2.93
N ARG A 180 -21.73 20.17 -2.09
CA ARG A 180 -21.94 21.61 -2.30
C ARG A 180 -20.78 22.29 -3.02
N GLN A 181 -19.68 21.58 -3.24
CA GLN A 181 -18.49 22.12 -3.89
C GLN A 181 -18.55 21.83 -5.39
N THR A 182 -18.16 22.80 -6.20
CA THR A 182 -17.95 22.60 -7.63
C THR A 182 -16.78 21.66 -7.91
N HIS A 183 -15.85 21.52 -6.97
CA HIS A 183 -14.75 20.55 -6.98
C HIS A 183 -14.38 20.15 -5.55
N SER A 184 -14.34 18.84 -5.30
CA SER A 184 -14.14 18.25 -3.99
C SER A 184 -13.02 17.20 -4.03
N PRO A 185 -12.45 16.84 -2.87
CA PRO A 185 -11.51 15.72 -2.78
C PRO A 185 -12.05 14.38 -3.31
N MET A 186 -13.37 14.21 -3.41
CA MET A 186 -13.97 13.04 -4.06
C MET A 186 -13.76 13.04 -5.58
N ASP A 187 -13.82 14.22 -6.22
CA ASP A 187 -13.52 14.34 -7.65
C ASP A 187 -12.05 13.98 -7.94
N ASP A 188 -11.15 14.39 -7.05
CA ASP A 188 -9.74 14.06 -7.15
C ASP A 188 -9.48 12.57 -6.97
N LEU A 189 -10.17 11.90 -6.04
CA LEU A 189 -10.01 10.47 -5.77
C LEU A 189 -10.61 9.58 -6.87
N TRP A 190 -11.82 9.90 -7.35
CA TRP A 190 -12.55 9.07 -8.31
C TRP A 190 -12.32 9.46 -9.77
N GLY A 191 -11.72 10.63 -10.00
CA GLY A 191 -11.70 11.23 -11.32
C GLY A 191 -13.06 11.80 -11.69
N ARG A 192 -13.06 12.67 -12.70
CA ARG A 192 -14.29 13.18 -13.29
C ARG A 192 -14.60 12.41 -14.54
N THR A 193 -15.87 12.06 -14.73
CA THR A 193 -16.38 11.77 -16.07
C THR A 193 -16.20 13.04 -16.88
N ARG A 194 -15.30 13.01 -17.87
CA ARG A 194 -15.38 13.98 -18.95
C ARG A 194 -16.69 13.67 -19.66
N VAL A 195 -17.72 14.47 -19.41
CA VAL A 195 -18.87 14.49 -20.30
C VAL A 195 -18.29 14.97 -21.63
N ALA A 196 -18.19 14.05 -22.58
CA ALA A 196 -17.80 14.34 -23.95
C ALA A 196 -18.91 15.14 -24.64
#